data_AF-A0A6A2FGT1-F1
#
_entry.id   AF-A0A6A2FGT1-F1
#
_cell.length_a   1.000
_cell.length_b   1.000
_cell.length_c   1.000
_cell.angle_alpha   90.00
_cell.angle_beta   90.00
_cell.angle_gamma   90.00
#
_symmetry.space_group_name_H-M   'P 1'
#
loop_
_entity.id
_entity.type
_entity.pdbx_description
1 polymer ?
#
loop_
_entity_poly.entity_id
_entity_poly.type
_entity_poly.pdbx_seq_one_letter_code
_entity_poly.pdbx_strand_id
1 'polypeptide(L)' 'MDENTINRTKAAINALIDIEQLWIENTPNYNLSTQELLVLKKRLERASENVSKIYEDNRVKLQAAEDEIKKMHEGKKRK' A
#
# COMPACT_ATOMS: atom_id res chain seq x y z
N MET A 1 -12.08 -1.19 -9.78
CA MET A 1 -12.05 -1.47 -8.33
C MET A 1 -13.33 -0.93 -7.70
N ASP A 2 -13.74 -1.46 -6.55
CA ASP A 2 -14.91 -0.97 -5.83
C ASP A 2 -14.57 0.19 -4.86
N GLU A 3 -15.60 0.80 -4.28
CA GLU A 3 -15.45 1.91 -3.33
C GLU A 3 -14.65 1.51 -2.09
N ASN A 4 -14.82 0.28 -1.61
CA ASN A 4 -14.08 -0.25 -0.47
C ASN A 4 -12.56 -0.26 -0.74
N THR A 5 -12.14 -0.72 -1.92
CA THR A 5 -10.75 -0.67 -2.35
C THR A 5 -10.22 0.76 -2.35
N ILE A 6 -10.97 1.73 -2.90
CA ILE A 6 -10.57 3.14 -2.93
C ILE A 6 -10.41 3.69 -1.50
N ASN A 7 -11.36 3.40 -0.62
CA ASN A 7 -11.34 3.87 0.76
C ASN A 7 -10.17 3.26 1.55
N ARG A 8 -9.89 1.98 1.36
CA ARG A 8 -8.69 1.33 1.93
C ARG A 8 -7.42 1.95 1.41
N THR A 9 -7.35 2.27 0.11
CA THR A 9 -6.16 2.93 -0.47
C THR A 9 -5.92 4.29 0.18
N LYS A 10 -6.97 5.10 0.34
CA LYS A 10 -6.88 6.38 1.05
C LYS A 10 -6.40 6.19 2.50
N ALA A 11 -6.94 5.19 3.20
CA ALA A 11 -6.54 4.90 4.58
C ALA A 11 -5.08 4.46 4.70
N ALA A 12 -4.59 3.63 3.76
CA ALA A 12 -3.20 3.21 3.70
C ALA A 12 -2.26 4.40 3.45
N ILE A 13 -2.59 5.25 2.48
CA ILE A 13 -1.81 6.46 2.14
C ILE A 13 -1.74 7.40 3.35
N ASN A 14 -2.88 7.69 3.98
CA ASN A 14 -2.90 8.57 5.15
C ASN A 14 -2.02 8.03 6.29
N ALA A 15 -2.04 6.71 6.53
CA ALA A 15 -1.18 6.10 7.54
C ALA A 15 0.32 6.22 7.19
N LEU A 16 0.68 6.11 5.91
CA LEU A 16 2.06 6.30 5.43
C LEU A 16 2.52 7.75 5.54
N ILE A 17 1.65 8.72 5.22
CA ILE A 17 1.92 10.15 5.41
C ILE A 17 2.17 10.45 6.88
N ASP A 18 1.35 9.90 7.77
CA ASP A 18 1.55 10.07 9.22
C ASP A 18 2.90 9.47 9.69
N ILE A 19 3.37 8.38 9.07
CA ILE A 19 4.69 7.79 9.38
C ILE A 19 5.81 8.71 8.91
N GLU A 20 5.71 9.21 7.68
CA GLU A 20 6.69 10.16 7.13
C GLU A 20 6.79 11.41 8.02
N GLN A 21 5.66 11.97 8.42
CA GLN A 21 5.61 13.14 9.29
C GLN A 21 6.29 12.88 10.64
N LEU A 22 6.09 11.71 11.24
CA LEU A 22 6.77 11.33 12.49
C LEU A 22 8.29 11.34 12.34
N TRP A 23 8.81 10.88 11.19
CA TRP A 23 10.25 10.90 10.92
C TRP A 23 10.79 12.30 10.69
N ILE A 24 10.05 13.14 9.96
CA ILE A 24 10.40 14.55 9.74
C ILE A 24 10.55 15.28 11.07
N GLU A 25 9.59 15.09 11.99
CA GLU A 25 9.58 15.70 13.32
C GLU A 25 10.75 15.26 14.21
N ASN A 26 11.35 14.12 13.91
CA ASN A 26 12.48 13.55 14.66
C ASN A 26 13.83 13.71 13.94
N THR A 27 13.88 14.52 12.89
CA THR A 27 15.15 14.90 12.24
C THR A 27 16.02 15.79 13.15
N PRO A 28 17.35 15.74 13.00
CA PRO A 28 18.12 14.87 12.11
C PRO A 28 18.47 13.51 12.75
N ASN A 29 18.17 13.31 14.03
CA ASN A 29 18.67 12.16 14.79
C ASN A 29 17.86 10.88 14.57
N TYR A 30 16.62 11.00 14.05
CA TYR A 30 15.68 9.91 13.80
C TYR A 30 15.47 9.00 15.02
N ASN A 31 15.49 9.58 16.22
CA ASN A 31 15.34 8.84 17.45
C ASN A 31 13.95 9.04 18.02
N LEU A 32 13.17 7.97 18.11
CA LEU A 32 11.81 8.00 18.62
C LEU A 32 11.78 7.61 20.10
N SER A 33 11.00 8.33 20.89
CA SER A 33 10.65 7.91 22.25
C SER A 33 9.85 6.60 22.25
N THR A 34 9.75 5.96 23.41
CA THR A 34 8.91 4.75 23.56
C THR A 34 7.45 4.99 23.14
N GLN A 35 6.90 6.18 23.40
CA GLN A 35 5.54 6.54 22.99
C GLN A 35 5.43 6.67 21.47
N GLU A 36 6.40 7.32 20.83
CA GLU A 36 6.43 7.48 19.37
C GLU A 36 6.64 6.15 18.65
N LEU A 37 7.42 5.22 19.23
CA LEU A 37 7.54 3.86 18.71
C LEU A 37 6.19 3.12 18.71
N LEU A 38 5.36 3.32 19.74
CA LEU A 38 3.99 2.76 19.76
C LEU A 38 3.09 3.41 18.71
N VAL A 39 3.24 4.71 18.46
CA VAL A 39 2.53 5.42 17.40
C VAL A 39 2.94 4.89 16.02
N LEU A 40 4.24 4.78 15.78
CA LEU A 40 4.82 4.22 14.55
C LEU A 40 4.28 2.81 14.30
N LYS A 41 4.32 1.93 15.31
CA LYS A 41 3.80 0.56 15.22
C LYS A 41 2.34 0.54 14.74
N LYS A 42 1.46 1.30 15.39
CA LYS A 42 0.03 1.35 15.05
C LYS A 42 -0.22 1.85 13.62
N ARG A 43 0.54 2.87 13.19
CA ARG A 43 0.44 3.42 11.83
C ARG A 43 0.91 2.41 10.78
N LEU A 44 2.00 1.70 11.05
CA LEU A 44 2.53 0.64 10.18
C LEU A 44 1.55 -0.53 10.06
N GLU A 45 0.98 -0.99 11.18
CA GLU A 45 -0.04 -2.04 11.19
C GLU A 45 -1.25 -1.65 10.35
N ARG A 46 -1.74 -0.40 10.51
CA ARG A 46 -2.87 0.11 9.72
C ARG A 46 -2.56 0.21 8.24
N ALA A 47 -1.37 0.67 7.86
CA ALA A 47 -0.96 0.74 6.46
C ALA A 47 -0.88 -0.67 5.86
N SER A 48 -0.20 -1.58 6.55
CA SER A 48 -0.03 -2.97 6.12
C SER A 48 -1.36 -3.70 5.96
N GLU A 49 -2.27 -3.59 6.94
CA GLU A 49 -3.58 -4.25 6.87
C GLU A 49 -4.39 -3.78 5.66
N ASN A 50 -4.41 -2.47 5.38
CA ASN A 50 -5.14 -1.93 4.24
C ASN A 50 -4.53 -2.36 2.90
N VAL A 51 -3.21 -2.31 2.77
CA VAL A 51 -2.50 -2.76 1.55
C VAL A 51 -2.76 -4.24 1.29
N SER A 52 -2.62 -5.09 2.32
CA SER A 52 -2.86 -6.53 2.21
C SER A 52 -4.29 -6.82 1.79
N LYS A 53 -5.30 -6.17 2.38
CA LYS A 53 -6.70 -6.36 1.99
C LYS A 53 -6.98 -5.89 0.56
N ILE A 54 -6.42 -4.75 0.14
CA ILE A 54 -6.55 -4.29 -1.26
C ILE A 54 -6.03 -5.37 -2.22
N TYR A 55 -4.86 -5.94 -1.92
CA TYR A 55 -4.25 -6.94 -2.79
C TYR A 55 -5.06 -8.24 -2.80
N GLU A 56 -5.34 -8.83 -1.63
CA GLU A 56 -6.03 -10.12 -1.55
C GLU A 56 -7.46 -10.06 -2.10
N ASP A 57 -8.24 -9.02 -1.74
CA ASP A 57 -9.63 -8.89 -2.19
C ASP A 57 -9.73 -8.69 -3.72
N ASN A 58 -8.66 -8.19 -4.35
CA ASN A 58 -8.64 -7.90 -5.79
C ASN A 58 -7.70 -8.82 -6.58
N ARG A 59 -7.08 -9.82 -5.94
CA ARG A 59 -6.03 -10.66 -6.54
C ARG A 59 -6.45 -11.29 -7.87
N VAL A 60 -7.66 -11.82 -7.94
CA VAL A 60 -8.19 -12.45 -9.18
C VAL A 60 -8.29 -11.45 -10.33
N LYS A 61 -8.76 -10.23 -10.06
CA LYS A 61 -8.89 -9.17 -11.08
C LYS A 61 -7.51 -8.69 -11.54
N LEU A 62 -6.57 -8.55 -10.61
CA LEU A 62 -5.19 -8.16 -10.91
C LEU A 62 -4.49 -9.23 -11.76
N GLN A 63 -4.66 -10.52 -11.42
CA GLN A 63 -4.11 -11.62 -12.22
C GLN A 63 -4.73 -11.68 -13.62
N ALA A 64 -6.05 -11.52 -13.72
CA ALA A 64 -6.72 -11.50 -15.02
C ALA A 64 -6.20 -10.37 -15.92
N ALA A 65 -5.99 -9.18 -15.35
CA ALA A 65 -5.39 -8.05 -16.07
C ALA A 65 -3.94 -8.35 -16.51
N GLU A 66 -3.14 -8.99 -15.65
CA GLU A 66 -1.78 -9.42 -16.00
C GLU A 66 -1.78 -10.41 -17.17
N ASP A 67 -2.67 -11.41 -17.14
CA ASP A 67 -2.78 -12.44 -18.17
C ASP A 67 -3.27 -11.87 -19.51
N GLU A 68 -4.19 -10.90 -19.48
CA GLU A 68 -4.63 -10.19 -20.68
C GLU A 68 -3.47 -9.43 -21.34
N ILE A 69 -2.66 -8.71 -20.56
CA ILE A 69 -1.48 -8.00 -21.03
C ILE A 69 -0.45 -8.98 -21.65
N LYS A 70 -0.24 -10.16 -21.05
CA LYS A 70 0.66 -11.19 -21.60
C LYS A 70 0.20 -11.66 -22.99
N LYS A 71 -1.10 -11.97 -23.14
CA LYS A 71 -1.69 -12.40 -24.42
C LYS A 71 -1.53 -11.33 -25.52
N MET A 72 -1.72 -10.05 -25.18
CA MET A 72 -1.53 -8.95 -26.13
C MET A 72 -0.08 -8.86 -26.65
N HIS A 73 0.91 -9.15 -25.80
CA HIS A 73 2.32 -9.11 -26.18
C HIS A 73 2.76 -10.34 -26.98
N GLU A 74 2.24 -11.53 -26.65
CA GLU A 74 2.49 -12.75 -27.43
C GLU A 74 1.89 -12.67 -28.84
N GLY A 75 0.70 -12.08 -28.98
CA GLY A 75 0.07 -11.84 -30.28
C GLY A 75 0.84 -10.85 -31.16
N LYS A 76 1.60 -9.92 -30.57
CA LYS A 76 2.46 -8.97 -31.30
C LYS A 76 3.79 -9.56 -31.77
N LYS A 77 4.31 -10.61 -31.13
CA LYS A 77 5.54 -11.31 -31.57
C LYS A 77 5.32 -12.28 -32.73
N ARG A 78 4.08 -12.62 -33.05
CA ARG A 78 3.71 -13.55 -34.14
C ARG A 78 3.37 -12.85 -35.47
N LYS A 79 3.62 -11.54 -35.60
CA LYS A 79 3.47 -10.77 -36.83
C LYS A 79 4.81 -10.27 -37.33
#